data_AF-A0A2V7Y8N6-F1
#
_entry.id   AF-A0A2V7Y8N6-F1
#
_cell.length_a   1.000
_cell.length_b   1.000
_cell.length_c   1.000
_cell.angle_alpha   90.00
_cell.angle_beta   90.00
_cell.angle_gamma   90.00
#
_symmetry.space_group_name_H-M   'P 1'
#
loop_
_entity.id
_entity.type
_entity.pdbx_description
1 polymer ?
#
loop_
_entity_poly.entity_id
_entity_poly.type
_entity_poly.pdbx_seq_one_letter_code
_entity_poly.pdbx_strand_id
1 'polypeptide(L)'
;MRRALHTFFRYFPISERDRRWGLYLTTAGESRIPPGAAYPPAGHPGGYDFDWRRGRVLHEYQFVYISAGRGVLEVGRRRWRIAAGQAFVLFPGARHRYRPDARTGWNEHWVGCDGPIVRGLVRHGFFSP
;
A
#
# COMPACT_ATOMS: atom_id res chain seq x y z
N MET A 1 -12.28 -24.43 -0.88
CA MET A 1 -13.15 -23.28 -0.51
C MET A 1 -12.72 -22.05 -1.32
N ARG A 2 -13.63 -21.39 -2.04
CA ARG A 2 -13.34 -20.10 -2.69
C ARG A 2 -13.15 -19.03 -1.62
N ARG A 3 -12.05 -18.28 -1.64
CA ARG A 3 -11.85 -17.13 -0.75
C ARG A 3 -12.86 -16.04 -1.14
N ALA A 4 -13.54 -15.45 -0.17
CA ALA A 4 -14.44 -14.32 -0.40
C ALA A 4 -13.63 -13.01 -0.49
N LEU A 5 -14.14 -12.05 -1.27
CA LEU A 5 -13.64 -10.68 -1.26
C LEU A 5 -13.89 -10.10 0.14
N HIS A 6 -12.85 -9.57 0.76
CA HIS A 6 -12.93 -8.89 2.05
C HIS A 6 -12.01 -7.68 2.04
N THR A 7 -12.49 -6.55 2.54
CA THR A 7 -11.67 -5.34 2.70
C THR A 7 -12.00 -4.68 4.04
N PHE A 8 -10.96 -4.22 4.72
CA PHE A 8 -11.05 -3.38 5.90
C PHE A 8 -10.01 -2.28 5.77
N PHE A 9 -10.42 -1.04 6.02
CA PHE A 9 -9.48 0.08 6.03
C PHE A 9 -9.97 1.21 6.92
N ARG A 10 -9.01 1.95 7.46
CA ARG A 10 -9.22 3.18 8.21
C ARG A 10 -8.26 4.26 7.72
N TYR A 11 -8.74 5.48 7.78
CA TYR A 11 -7.96 6.69 7.53
C TYR A 11 -8.03 7.54 8.78
N PHE A 12 -6.87 7.96 9.29
CA PHE A 12 -6.77 8.60 10.58
C PHE A 12 -6.54 10.11 10.39
N PRO A 13 -7.31 10.97 11.08
CA PRO A 13 -6.95 12.38 11.19
C PRO A 13 -5.65 12.51 11.98
N ILE A 14 -4.80 13.46 11.58
CA ILE A 14 -3.50 13.68 12.23
C ILE A 14 -3.58 14.95 13.08
N SER A 15 -3.35 14.82 14.38
CA SER A 15 -3.28 15.94 15.32
C SER A 15 -1.87 16.52 15.40
N GLU A 16 -1.74 17.72 15.99
CA GLU A 16 -0.41 18.27 16.29
C GLU A 16 0.38 17.41 17.29
N ARG A 17 -0.31 16.74 18.21
CA ARG A 17 0.35 15.85 19.18
C ARG A 17 1.01 14.68 18.45
N ASP A 18 0.34 14.11 17.45
CA ASP A 18 0.88 13.01 16.65
C ASP A 18 2.13 13.46 15.86
N ARG A 19 2.08 14.67 15.30
CA ARG A 19 3.24 15.28 14.62
C ARG A 19 4.42 15.47 15.57
N ARG A 20 4.17 15.93 16.81
CA ARG A 20 5.20 16.09 17.84
C ARG A 20 5.76 14.74 18.33
N TRP A 21 4.94 13.68 18.34
CA TRP A 21 5.39 12.34 18.71
C TRP A 21 6.42 11.77 17.71
N GLY A 22 6.36 12.17 16.44
CA GLY A 22 7.44 11.97 15.46
C GLY A 22 7.25 10.78 14.50
N LEU A 23 6.21 9.97 14.71
CA LEU A 23 5.73 8.94 13.79
C LEU A 23 4.22 8.96 13.88
N TYR A 24 3.47 9.00 12.79
CA TYR A 24 2.00 8.96 12.87
C TYR A 24 1.42 8.14 11.74
N LEU A 25 0.34 7.43 12.03
CA LEU A 25 -0.34 6.59 11.06
C LEU A 25 -1.39 7.40 10.32
N THR A 26 -1.37 7.35 9.00
CA THR A 26 -2.37 8.00 8.13
C THR A 26 -3.44 7.00 7.70
N THR A 27 -3.11 5.72 7.60
CA THR A 27 -4.05 4.64 7.27
C THR A 27 -3.55 3.29 7.75
N ALA A 28 -4.48 2.37 7.94
CA ALA A 28 -4.19 0.94 8.05
C ALA A 28 -5.32 0.16 7.37
N GLY A 29 -5.00 -0.99 6.80
CA GLY A 29 -6.02 -1.85 6.22
C GLY A 29 -5.51 -3.21 5.78
N GLU A 30 -6.46 -4.05 5.38
CA GLU A 30 -6.23 -5.32 4.71
C GLU A 30 -7.21 -5.50 3.56
N SER A 31 -6.81 -6.27 2.56
CA SER A 31 -7.69 -6.71 1.50
C SER A 31 -7.37 -8.13 1.08
N ARG A 32 -8.40 -8.96 1.02
CA ARG A 32 -8.36 -10.34 0.53
C ARG A 32 -9.05 -10.34 -0.83
N ILE A 33 -8.24 -10.39 -1.88
CA ILE A 33 -8.69 -10.34 -3.27
C ILE A 33 -8.64 -11.74 -3.83
N PRO A 34 -9.78 -12.41 -4.10
CA PRO A 34 -9.76 -13.72 -4.72
C PRO A 34 -9.41 -13.65 -6.21
N PRO A 35 -9.02 -14.80 -6.82
CA PRO A 35 -8.82 -14.89 -8.26
C PRO A 35 -10.01 -14.33 -9.06
N GLY A 36 -9.72 -13.55 -10.10
CA GLY A 36 -10.70 -12.94 -11.00
C GLY A 36 -11.48 -11.76 -10.43
N ALA A 37 -11.29 -11.37 -9.16
CA ALA A 37 -11.96 -10.20 -8.59
C ALA A 37 -11.43 -8.90 -9.19
N ALA A 38 -12.31 -7.89 -9.29
CA ALA A 38 -11.93 -6.53 -9.66
C ALA A 38 -10.96 -5.95 -8.63
N TYR A 39 -10.04 -5.10 -9.10
CA TYR A 39 -9.03 -4.47 -8.27
C TYR A 39 -8.79 -3.01 -8.67
N PRO A 40 -8.71 -2.07 -7.71
CA PRO A 40 -8.94 -2.27 -6.28
C PRO A 40 -10.42 -2.44 -5.94
N PRO A 41 -10.76 -2.94 -4.74
CA PRO A 41 -12.13 -2.91 -4.24
C PRO A 41 -12.68 -1.48 -4.18
N ALA A 42 -13.99 -1.32 -4.38
CA ALA A 42 -14.65 -0.02 -4.22
C ALA A 42 -14.67 0.44 -2.75
N GLY A 43 -14.84 1.75 -2.53
CA GLY A 43 -15.10 2.33 -1.21
C GLY A 43 -13.93 3.10 -0.58
N HIS A 44 -12.79 3.19 -1.26
CA HIS A 44 -11.70 4.08 -0.82
C HIS A 44 -12.07 5.57 -1.07
N PRO A 45 -11.70 6.50 -0.17
CA PRO A 45 -11.90 7.95 -0.38
C PRO A 45 -11.15 8.44 -1.62
N GLY A 46 -11.63 9.52 -2.25
CA GLY A 46 -11.12 9.98 -3.56
C GLY A 46 -9.61 10.26 -3.64
N GLY A 47 -8.94 10.60 -2.53
CA GLY A 47 -7.47 10.74 -2.49
C GLY A 47 -6.70 9.42 -2.72
N TYR A 48 -7.39 8.30 -2.63
CA TYR A 48 -6.91 6.95 -2.90
C TYR A 48 -7.49 6.37 -4.21
N ASP A 49 -8.24 7.18 -4.97
CA ASP A 49 -8.78 6.80 -6.26
C ASP A 49 -7.66 6.29 -7.15
N PHE A 50 -7.92 5.13 -7.74
CA PHE A 50 -6.92 4.40 -8.47
C PHE A 50 -7.46 4.05 -9.84
N ASP A 51 -6.86 4.67 -10.86
CA ASP A 51 -6.93 4.20 -12.24
C ASP A 51 -5.64 3.45 -12.54
N TRP A 52 -5.74 2.16 -12.87
CA TRP A 52 -4.58 1.35 -13.23
C TRP A 52 -3.72 2.00 -14.33
N ARG A 53 -4.33 2.66 -15.32
CA ARG A 53 -3.60 3.34 -16.41
C ARG A 53 -2.80 4.53 -15.91
N ARG A 54 -3.32 5.28 -14.94
CA ARG A 54 -2.70 6.51 -14.42
C ARG A 54 -1.79 6.27 -13.21
N GLY A 55 -2.02 5.17 -12.48
CA GLY A 55 -1.46 4.95 -11.15
C GLY A 55 -1.91 6.05 -10.17
N ARG A 56 -1.24 6.13 -9.02
CA ARG A 56 -1.45 7.20 -8.05
C ARG A 56 -0.14 7.68 -7.44
N VAL A 57 -0.20 8.84 -6.81
CA VAL A 57 0.87 9.42 -5.99
C VAL A 57 0.31 9.59 -4.59
N LEU A 58 1.05 9.13 -3.58
CA LEU A 58 0.68 9.29 -2.17
C LEU A 58 1.60 10.32 -1.52
N HIS A 59 1.15 10.91 -0.41
CA HIS A 59 1.88 11.95 0.32
C HIS A 59 2.62 11.40 1.54
N GLU A 60 2.29 10.17 1.93
CA GLU A 60 2.84 9.41 3.04
C GLU A 60 3.63 8.19 2.54
N TYR A 61 4.37 7.56 3.46
CA TYR A 61 4.94 6.23 3.21
C TYR A 61 3.84 5.19 3.38
N GLN A 62 3.84 4.16 2.53
CA GLN A 62 3.00 2.98 2.74
C GLN A 62 3.89 1.74 2.82
N PHE A 63 3.79 1.01 3.91
CA PHE A 63 4.34 -0.33 4.03
C PHE A 63 3.26 -1.32 3.65
N VAL A 64 3.50 -2.10 2.60
CA VAL A 64 2.54 -3.08 2.10
C VAL A 64 3.14 -4.47 2.22
N TYR A 65 2.44 -5.37 2.91
CA TYR A 65 2.84 -6.76 3.11
C TYR A 65 1.85 -7.70 2.42
N ILE A 66 2.39 -8.63 1.63
CA ILE A 66 1.59 -9.64 0.93
C ILE A 66 1.72 -10.97 1.66
N SER A 67 0.64 -11.40 2.30
CA SER A 67 0.60 -12.64 3.11
C SER A 67 0.19 -13.88 2.31
N ALA A 68 -0.44 -13.70 1.15
CA ALA A 68 -0.85 -14.81 0.28
C ALA A 68 -0.98 -14.34 -1.18
N GLY A 69 -0.83 -15.27 -2.13
CA GLY A 69 -0.95 -14.99 -3.56
C GLY A 69 0.29 -14.32 -4.14
N ARG A 70 0.12 -13.64 -5.27
CA ARG A 70 1.18 -12.92 -5.97
C ARG A 70 0.60 -11.75 -6.74
N GLY A 71 1.46 -10.81 -7.12
CA GLY A 71 1.08 -9.63 -7.86
C GLY A 71 2.26 -8.95 -8.53
N VAL A 72 2.01 -7.71 -8.91
CA VAL A 72 2.98 -6.84 -9.54
C VAL A 72 2.95 -5.47 -8.87
N LEU A 73 4.13 -4.89 -8.66
CA LEU A 73 4.33 -3.48 -8.35
C LEU A 73 5.02 -2.82 -9.55
N GLU A 74 4.56 -1.64 -9.93
CA GLU A 74 5.18 -0.78 -10.93
C GLU A 74 5.38 0.63 -10.37
N VAL A 75 6.59 1.16 -10.51
CA VAL A 75 6.98 2.51 -10.11
C VAL A 75 7.76 3.13 -11.26
N GLY A 76 7.18 4.16 -11.89
CA GLY A 76 7.71 4.70 -13.15
C GLY A 76 7.85 3.61 -14.23
N ARG A 77 9.09 3.33 -14.66
CA ARG A 77 9.41 2.29 -15.65
C ARG A 77 9.81 0.94 -15.04
N ARG A 78 9.99 0.88 -13.71
CA ARG A 78 10.42 -0.33 -13.02
C ARG A 78 9.22 -1.19 -12.64
N ARG A 79 9.41 -2.50 -12.69
CA ARG A 79 8.38 -3.50 -12.41
C ARG A 79 8.96 -4.63 -11.57
N TRP A 80 8.26 -5.00 -10.50
CA TRP A 80 8.62 -6.10 -9.62
C TRP A 80 7.48 -7.11 -9.54
N ARG A 81 7.83 -8.40 -9.50
CA ARG A 81 6.91 -9.45 -9.09
C ARG A 81 6.92 -9.52 -7.56
N ILE A 82 5.74 -9.54 -6.97
CA ILE A 82 5.55 -9.65 -5.53
C ILE A 82 4.89 -10.99 -5.24
N ALA A 83 5.38 -11.72 -4.25
CA ALA A 83 4.87 -13.00 -3.81
C ALA A 83 4.55 -12.97 -2.31
N ALA A 84 3.81 -13.97 -1.85
CA ALA A 84 3.55 -14.17 -0.43
C ALA A 84 4.85 -14.17 0.39
N GLY A 85 4.82 -13.51 1.55
CA GLY A 85 5.98 -13.33 2.42
C GLY A 85 6.80 -12.07 2.13
N GLN A 86 6.53 -11.36 1.02
CA GLN A 86 7.25 -10.14 0.66
C GLN A 86 6.50 -8.88 1.11
N ALA A 87 7.27 -7.85 1.43
CA ALA A 87 6.78 -6.50 1.67
C ALA A 87 7.47 -5.51 0.74
N PHE A 88 6.84 -4.36 0.50
CA PHE A 88 7.43 -3.25 -0.22
C PHE A 88 7.00 -1.92 0.40
N VAL A 89 7.78 -0.87 0.13
CA VAL A 89 7.50 0.50 0.59
C VAL A 89 7.13 1.35 -0.61
N LEU A 90 6.02 2.08 -0.51
CA LEU A 90 5.68 3.15 -1.43
C LEU A 90 6.15 4.46 -0.83
N PHE A 91 6.95 5.20 -1.58
CA PHE A 91 7.54 6.46 -1.13
C PHE A 91 6.63 7.64 -1.47
N PRO A 92 6.55 8.66 -0.58
CA PRO A 92 5.87 9.92 -0.88
C PRO A 92 6.32 10.51 -2.22
N GLY A 93 5.38 11.01 -3.01
CA GLY A 93 5.68 11.67 -4.30
C GLY A 93 6.01 10.72 -5.46
N ALA A 94 6.20 9.41 -5.21
CA ALA A 94 6.46 8.44 -6.27
C ALA A 94 5.17 7.95 -6.92
N ARG A 95 5.05 8.12 -8.25
CA ARG A 95 3.93 7.54 -9.02
C ARG A 95 4.08 6.03 -9.11
N HIS A 96 3.08 5.32 -8.62
CA HIS A 96 3.09 3.87 -8.55
C HIS A 96 1.73 3.26 -8.91
N ARG A 97 1.75 1.96 -9.20
CA ARG A 97 0.58 1.10 -9.26
C ARG A 97 0.95 -0.33 -8.90
N TYR A 98 0.02 -1.05 -8.31
CA TYR A 98 0.22 -2.47 -8.00
C TYR A 98 -1.12 -3.20 -8.03
N ARG A 99 -1.09 -4.50 -8.29
CA ARG A 99 -2.30 -5.35 -8.33
C ARG A 99 -1.96 -6.83 -8.14
N PRO A 100 -2.91 -7.64 -7.66
CA PRO A 100 -2.76 -9.10 -7.68
C PRO A 100 -2.70 -9.67 -9.11
N ASP A 101 -2.10 -10.86 -9.24
CA ASP A 101 -2.26 -11.72 -10.40
C ASP A 101 -3.69 -12.27 -10.42
N ALA A 102 -4.38 -12.17 -11.57
CA ALA A 102 -5.79 -12.54 -11.69
C ALA A 102 -6.06 -14.03 -11.41
N ARG A 103 -5.06 -14.92 -11.52
CA ARG A 103 -5.21 -16.36 -11.27
C ARG A 103 -5.06 -16.72 -9.81
N THR A 104 -4.28 -15.96 -9.05
CA THR A 104 -4.04 -16.25 -7.62
C THR A 104 -4.79 -15.33 -6.68
N GLY A 105 -5.13 -14.11 -7.13
CA GLY A 105 -5.47 -13.04 -6.22
C GLY A 105 -4.30 -12.71 -5.29
N TRP A 106 -4.59 -12.00 -4.20
CA TRP A 106 -3.66 -11.84 -3.09
C TRP A 106 -4.34 -11.48 -1.77
N ASN A 107 -3.61 -11.60 -0.67
CA ASN A 107 -3.96 -10.97 0.59
C ASN A 107 -2.92 -9.90 0.90
N GLU A 108 -3.34 -8.64 0.86
CA GLU A 108 -2.51 -7.50 1.20
C GLU A 108 -2.88 -6.92 2.56
N HIS A 109 -1.89 -6.38 3.24
CA HIS A 109 -1.98 -5.63 4.49
C HIS A 109 -1.16 -4.37 4.31
N TRP A 110 -1.64 -3.23 4.79
CA TRP A 110 -0.88 -2.00 4.70
C TRP A 110 -1.01 -1.14 5.94
N VAL A 111 0.05 -0.35 6.16
CA VAL A 111 0.08 0.76 7.08
C VAL A 111 0.69 1.95 6.35
N GLY A 112 -0.06 3.05 6.34
CA GLY A 112 0.41 4.36 5.91
C GLY A 112 0.94 5.15 7.10
N CYS A 113 2.10 5.75 6.97
CA CYS A 113 2.68 6.58 8.01
C CYS A 113 3.55 7.70 7.47
N ASP A 114 3.78 8.70 8.31
CA ASP A 114 4.76 9.75 8.07
C ASP A 114 5.30 10.28 9.40
N GLY A 115 6.33 11.11 9.35
CA GLY A 115 6.95 11.75 10.50
C GLY A 115 8.48 11.68 10.48
N PRO A 116 9.15 12.47 11.34
CA PRO A 116 10.60 12.49 11.49
C PRO A 116 11.27 11.11 11.64
N ILE A 117 10.62 10.17 12.32
CA ILE A 117 11.17 8.83 12.59
C ILE A 117 11.28 8.02 11.30
N VAL A 118 10.18 7.83 10.55
CA VAL A 118 10.22 7.07 9.29
C VAL A 118 11.09 7.76 8.24
N ARG A 119 11.08 9.11 8.19
CA ARG A 119 12.00 9.89 7.35
C ARG A 119 13.46 9.72 7.78
N GLY A 120 13.72 9.50 9.07
CA GLY A 120 15.04 9.14 9.61
C GLY A 120 15.52 7.81 9.06
N LEU A 121 14.68 6.76 9.13
CA LEU A 121 15.00 5.43 8.61
C LEU A 121 15.38 5.47 7.12
N VAL A 122 14.66 6.25 6.32
CA VAL A 122 14.98 6.46 4.90
C VAL A 122 16.31 7.20 4.73
N ARG A 123 16.54 8.30 5.47
CA ARG A 123 17.81 9.04 5.43
C ARG A 123 19.02 8.18 5.82
N HIS A 124 18.83 7.21 6.70
CA HIS A 124 19.87 6.27 7.12
C HIS A 124 19.99 5.04 6.19
N GLY A 125 19.24 4.99 5.09
CA GLY A 125 19.36 3.93 4.09
C GLY A 125 18.72 2.60 4.45
N PHE A 126 17.91 2.53 5.51
CA PHE A 126 17.15 1.30 5.82
C PHE A 126 16.08 1.00 4.77
N PHE A 127 15.58 2.04 4.08
CA PHE A 127 14.67 1.93 2.95
C PHE A 127 15.12 2.86 1.82
N SER A 128 15.02 2.39 0.57
CA SER A 128 15.35 3.16 -0.63
C SER A 128 14.31 2.98 -1.75
N PRO A 129 14.04 4.02 -2.56
CA PRO A 129 13.14 3.93 -3.73
C PRO A 129 13.62 3.02 -4.88
#